data_AF-A0A5E4LX37-F1
#
_entry.id   AF-A0A5E4LX37-F1
#
_cell.length_a   1.000
_cell.length_b   1.000
_cell.length_c   1.000
_cell.angle_alpha   90.00
_cell.angle_beta   90.00
_cell.angle_gamma   90.00
#
_symmetry.space_group_name_H-M   'P 1'
#
loop_
_entity.id
_entity.type
_entity.pdbx_description
1 polymer ?
#
loop_
_entity_poly.entity_id
_entity_poly.type
_entity_poly.pdbx_seq_one_letter_code
_entity_poly.pdbx_strand_id
1 'polypeptide(L)'
;MGDEIQIGQDITLQYLQNKFFKENVAENQTFLVSIGLQIRAAKIIVLHPMKLSLNKPVTFVKDEVCVILKPESLSIRIVGSGSILT
;
A
#
# COMPACT_ATOMS: atom_id res chain seq x y z
N MET A 1 1.61 17.74 18.95
CA MET A 1 0.47 16.83 18.76
C MET A 1 1.09 15.50 18.36
N GLY A 2 1.02 14.49 19.22
CA GLY A 2 1.70 13.21 18.97
C GLY A 2 0.97 12.45 17.87
N ASP A 3 1.72 11.90 16.94
CA ASP A 3 1.23 10.96 15.94
C ASP A 3 0.64 9.74 16.66
N GLU A 4 -0.67 9.52 16.53
CA GLU A 4 -1.34 8.39 17.16
C GLU A 4 -0.99 7.12 16.39
N ILE A 5 -0.15 6.29 17.01
CA ILE A 5 0.31 5.03 16.45
C ILE A 5 -0.84 4.02 16.46
N GLN A 6 -1.16 3.48 15.28
CA GLN A 6 -2.17 2.45 15.10
C GLN A 6 -1.52 1.10 14.74
N ILE A 7 -2.21 0.01 15.06
CA ILE A 7 -1.82 -1.36 14.66
C ILE A 7 -3.01 -1.97 13.92
N GLY A 8 -2.78 -2.39 12.68
CA GLY A 8 -3.83 -2.94 11.85
C GLY A 8 -3.29 -3.87 10.77
N GLN A 9 -4.18 -4.71 10.26
CA GLN A 9 -3.89 -5.62 9.15
C GLN A 9 -4.60 -5.19 7.86
N ASP A 10 -5.67 -4.41 7.96
CA ASP A 10 -6.29 -3.77 6.81
C ASP A 10 -6.01 -2.27 6.87
N ILE A 11 -5.59 -1.69 5.75
CA ILE A 11 -5.41 -0.24 5.61
C ILE A 11 -6.15 0.27 4.39
N THR A 12 -6.66 1.49 4.48
CA THR A 12 -7.26 2.21 3.36
C THR A 12 -6.39 3.41 3.03
N LEU A 13 -6.10 3.62 1.75
CA LEU A 13 -5.23 4.72 1.30
C LEU A 13 -5.78 5.46 0.09
N GLN A 14 -5.44 6.74 0.01
CA GLN A 14 -5.64 7.53 -1.19
C GLN A 14 -4.52 7.23 -2.18
N TYR A 15 -4.75 6.24 -3.05
CA TYR A 15 -3.75 5.70 -3.98
C TYR A 15 -3.51 6.63 -5.18
N LEU A 16 -2.23 6.78 -5.53
CA LEU A 16 -1.75 7.42 -6.74
C LEU A 16 -0.77 6.48 -7.46
N GLN A 17 -1.14 6.07 -8.68
CA GLN A 17 -0.27 5.24 -9.50
C GLN A 17 0.97 6.00 -9.95
N ASN A 18 2.11 5.30 -9.96
CA ASN A 18 3.34 5.82 -10.52
C ASN A 18 3.21 5.97 -12.04
N LYS A 19 3.51 7.16 -12.57
CA LYS A 19 3.43 7.47 -14.02
C LYS A 19 4.30 6.57 -14.92
N PHE A 20 5.31 5.92 -14.36
CA PHE A 20 6.19 5.00 -15.09
C PHE A 20 5.70 3.55 -15.01
N PHE A 21 4.77 3.23 -14.10
CA PHE A 21 4.17 1.91 -14.01
C PHE A 21 3.04 1.79 -15.03
N LYS A 22 3.26 0.97 -16.05
CA LYS A 22 2.38 0.85 -17.23
C LYS A 22 1.40 -0.32 -17.16
N GLU A 23 1.53 -1.17 -16.15
CA GLU A 23 0.63 -2.30 -15.97
C GLU A 23 -0.63 -1.85 -15.22
N ASN A 24 -1.72 -2.61 -15.39
CA ASN A 24 -2.97 -2.33 -14.69
C ASN A 24 -2.95 -2.99 -13.30
N VAL A 25 -3.46 -2.25 -12.32
CA VAL A 25 -3.72 -2.75 -10.97
C VAL A 25 -5.18 -3.19 -10.90
N ALA A 26 -5.42 -4.37 -10.34
CA ALA A 26 -6.74 -4.96 -10.21
C ALA A 26 -6.98 -5.49 -8.79
N GLU A 27 -8.26 -5.61 -8.42
CA GLU A 27 -8.67 -6.28 -7.19
C GLU A 27 -8.19 -7.75 -7.20
N ASN A 28 -8.00 -8.29 -6.01
CA ASN A 28 -7.45 -9.61 -5.74
C ASN A 28 -5.98 -9.85 -6.12
N GLN A 29 -5.28 -8.87 -6.69
CA GLN A 29 -3.84 -8.94 -6.87
C GLN A 29 -3.10 -8.73 -5.54
N THR A 30 -1.94 -9.40 -5.40
CA THR A 30 -1.06 -9.28 -4.23
C THR A 30 0.21 -8.54 -4.63
N PHE A 31 0.60 -7.58 -3.81
CA PHE A 31 1.81 -6.77 -3.98
C PHE A 31 2.64 -6.79 -2.70
N LEU A 32 3.87 -6.29 -2.77
CA LEU A 32 4.60 -5.87 -1.57
C LEU A 32 4.26 -4.42 -1.25
N VAL A 33 4.22 -4.09 0.03
CA VAL A 33 3.83 -2.77 0.52
C VAL A 33 4.79 -2.35 1.60
N SER A 34 5.33 -1.13 1.47
CA SER A 34 6.23 -0.50 2.42
C SER A 34 5.48 0.56 3.22
N ILE A 35 5.50 0.43 4.56
CA ILE A 35 4.92 1.38 5.52
C ILE A 35 5.98 1.61 6.60
N GLY A 36 6.48 2.84 6.72
CA GLY A 36 7.70 3.14 7.46
C GLY A 36 8.85 2.21 7.05
N LEU A 37 9.40 1.48 8.03
CA LEU A 37 10.47 0.49 7.82
C LEU A 37 9.97 -0.94 7.58
N GLN A 38 8.65 -1.16 7.56
CA GLN A 38 8.04 -2.49 7.43
C GLN A 38 7.66 -2.77 5.98
N ILE A 39 8.01 -3.96 5.49
CA ILE A 39 7.52 -4.48 4.21
C ILE A 39 6.60 -5.67 4.48
N ARG A 40 5.42 -5.67 3.88
CA ARG A 40 4.43 -6.77 3.97
C ARG A 40 3.90 -7.12 2.58
N ALA A 41 3.45 -8.36 2.43
CA ALA A 41 2.60 -8.71 1.30
C ALA A 41 1.18 -8.22 1.60
N ALA A 42 0.52 -7.61 0.62
CA ALA A 42 -0.82 -7.09 0.75
C ALA A 42 -1.67 -7.41 -0.48
N LYS A 43 -2.90 -7.85 -0.26
CA LYS A 43 -3.89 -8.08 -1.30
C LYS A 43 -4.76 -6.83 -1.48
N ILE A 44 -4.99 -6.42 -2.72
CA ILE A 44 -5.94 -5.34 -3.04
C ILE A 44 -7.35 -5.90 -2.92
N ILE A 45 -8.14 -5.34 -2.01
CA ILE A 45 -9.54 -5.75 -1.77
C ILE A 45 -10.50 -4.85 -2.54
N VAL A 46 -10.24 -3.54 -2.53
CA VAL A 46 -11.03 -2.51 -3.21
C VAL A 46 -10.06 -1.52 -3.85
N LEU A 47 -10.36 -0.98 -5.03
CA LEU A 47 -9.50 -0.01 -5.71
C LEU A 47 -9.78 1.46 -5.34
N HIS A 48 -11.04 1.84 -5.06
CA HIS A 48 -11.41 3.25 -4.85
C HIS A 48 -12.41 3.45 -3.68
N PRO A 49 -11.96 3.98 -2.52
CA PRO A 49 -10.54 4.15 -2.14
C PRO A 49 -9.82 2.80 -2.05
N MET A 50 -8.50 2.80 -2.18
CA MET A 50 -7.74 1.55 -2.22
C MET A 50 -7.69 0.93 -0.83
N LYS A 51 -8.28 -0.25 -0.67
CA LYS A 51 -8.20 -1.06 0.56
C LYS A 51 -7.23 -2.21 0.37
N LEU A 52 -6.24 -2.31 1.24
CA LEU A 52 -5.26 -3.38 1.27
C LEU A 52 -5.48 -4.27 2.48
N SER A 53 -5.37 -5.58 2.28
CA SER A 53 -5.32 -6.56 3.37
C SER A 53 -3.92 -7.16 3.46
N LEU A 54 -3.21 -6.83 4.53
CA LEU A 54 -1.83 -7.23 4.79
C LEU A 54 -1.77 -8.68 5.29
N ASN A 55 -0.66 -9.37 5.01
CA ASN A 55 -0.47 -10.75 5.48
C ASN A 55 -0.16 -10.84 6.97
N LYS A 56 0.28 -9.75 7.60
CA LYS A 56 0.54 -9.60 9.04
C LYS A 56 0.23 -8.16 9.46
N PRO A 57 -0.17 -7.92 10.72
CA PRO A 57 -0.34 -6.58 11.23
C PRO A 57 0.92 -5.72 11.07
N VAL A 58 0.71 -4.42 10.91
CA VAL A 58 1.76 -3.39 10.87
C VAL A 58 1.38 -2.23 11.77
N THR A 59 2.41 -1.58 12.27
CA THR A 59 2.30 -0.27 12.91
C THR A 59 2.30 0.82 11.85
N PHE A 60 1.38 1.79 11.93
CA PHE A 60 1.30 2.92 11.02
C PHE A 60 0.69 4.14 11.69
N VAL A 61 0.85 5.31 11.07
CA VAL A 61 0.20 6.55 11.49
C VAL A 61 -0.72 7.02 10.37
N LYS A 62 -1.81 7.70 10.74
CA LYS A 62 -2.65 8.40 9.77
C LYS A 62 -1.81 9.39 8.94
N ASP A 63 -2.15 9.52 7.67
CA ASP A 63 -1.50 10.36 6.67
C ASP A 63 -0.07 9.94 6.28
N GLU A 64 0.49 8.90 6.92
CA GLU A 64 1.78 8.29 6.55
C GLU A 64 1.75 7.77 5.10
N VAL A 65 2.88 7.90 4.40
CA VAL A 65 3.00 7.44 3.01
C VAL A 65 3.29 5.94 2.98
N CYS A 66 2.41 5.23 2.29
CA CYS A 66 2.55 3.83 1.92
C CYS A 66 3.03 3.71 0.47
N VAL A 67 3.98 2.81 0.18
CA VAL A 67 4.50 2.57 -1.18
C VAL A 67 4.19 1.13 -1.62
N ILE A 68 3.62 0.97 -2.81
CA ILE A 68 3.26 -0.33 -3.38
C ILE A 68 4.33 -0.77 -4.37
N LEU A 69 4.75 -2.02 -4.27
CA LEU A 69 5.86 -2.61 -4.98
C LEU A 69 5.43 -3.91 -5.69
N LYS A 70 5.88 -4.07 -6.94
CA LYS A 70 5.76 -5.29 -7.74
C LYS A 70 7.16 -5.82 -8.06
N PRO A 71 7.78 -6.63 -7.19
CA PRO A 71 9.17 -7.07 -7.34
C PRO A 71 9.47 -7.79 -8.66
N GLU A 72 8.47 -8.47 -9.21
CA GLU A 72 8.52 -9.26 -10.43
C GLU A 72 8.26 -8.46 -11.71
N SER A 73 7.95 -7.15 -11.61
CA SER A 73 7.81 -6.33 -12.82
C SER A 73 9.13 -6.28 -13.59
N LEU A 74 9.06 -6.50 -14.90
CA LEU A 74 10.19 -6.38 -15.81
C LEU A 74 10.58 -4.92 -16.10
N SER A 75 9.80 -3.96 -15.59
CA SER A 75 10.03 -2.52 -15.77
C SER A 75 10.30 -1.84 -14.42
N ILE A 76 9.53 -0.79 -14.07
CA ILE A 76 9.57 -0.19 -12.75
C ILE A 76 8.87 -1.09 -11.74
N ARG A 77 9.50 -1.30 -10.58
CA ARG A 77 8.95 -2.12 -9.50
C ARG A 77 8.13 -1.32 -8.48
N ILE A 78 8.12 0.00 -8.59
CA ILE A 78 7.26 0.90 -7.81
C ILE A 78 5.96 1.10 -8.57
N VAL A 79 4.90 0.53 -8.04
CA VAL A 79 3.54 0.55 -8.62
C VAL A 79 2.89 1.92 -8.40
N GLY A 80 3.03 2.45 -7.20
CA GLY A 80 2.47 3.73 -6.79
C GLY A 80 2.67 3.96 -5.30
N SER A 81 2.07 5.03 -4.80
CA SER A 81 2.07 5.36 -3.37
C SER A 81 0.72 5.93 -2.97
N GLY A 82 0.46 6.02 -1.67
CA GLY A 82 -0.73 6.67 -1.16
C GLY A 82 -0.60 7.03 0.31
N SER A 83 -1.38 8.03 0.72
CA SER A 83 -1.48 8.44 2.12
C SER A 83 -2.53 7.58 2.83
N ILE A 84 -2.18 7.06 4.01
CA ILE A 84 -3.06 6.17 4.81
C ILE A 84 -4.19 6.98 5.44
N LEU A 85 -5.43 6.55 5.20
CA LEU A 85 -6.64 7.18 5.75
C LEU A 85 -7.05 6.55 7.08
N THR A 86 -7.01 5.21 7.14
CA THR A 86 -7.42 4.35 8.28
C THR A 86 -6.72 3.01 8.20
#